data_AF-D6TZA5-F1
#
_entry.id   AF-D6TZA5-F1
#
_cell.length_a   1.000
_cell.length_b   1.000
_cell.length_c   1.000
_cell.angle_alpha   90.00
_cell.angle_beta   90.00
_cell.angle_gamma   90.00
#
_symmetry.space_group_name_H-M   'P 1'
#
loop_
_entity.id
_entity.type
_entity.pdbx_description
1 polymer ?
#
loop_
_entity_poly.entity_id
_entity_poly.type
_entity_poly.pdbx_seq_one_letter_code
_entity_poly.pdbx_strand_id
1 'polypeptide(L)' 'MNLEQIKYHSCPNDDEDGILLVDIDEDMPETDENGDLQYYCPGCHSTFSSDDDD' A
#
# COMPACT_ATOMS: atom_id res chain seq x y z
N MET A 1 3.44 15.11 4.38
CA MET A 1 3.65 13.78 3.80
C MET A 1 4.25 13.91 2.41
N ASN A 2 5.41 13.28 2.15
CA ASN A 2 5.96 13.19 0.80
C ASN A 2 5.17 12.13 0.03
N LEU A 3 4.52 12.51 -1.07
CA LEU A 3 3.70 11.60 -1.90
C LEU A 3 4.48 10.36 -2.41
N GLU A 4 5.81 10.46 -2.51
CA GLU A 4 6.68 9.36 -2.90
C GLU A 4 6.78 8.26 -1.82
N GLN A 5 6.60 8.62 -0.54
CA GLN A 5 6.65 7.68 0.59
C GLN A 5 5.34 6.89 0.74
N ILE A 6 4.22 7.41 0.25
CA ILE A 6 2.91 6.73 0.32
C ILE A 6 2.79 5.67 -0.78
N LYS A 7 3.55 5.79 -1.88
CA LYS A 7 3.48 4.82 -2.98
C LYS A 7 4.16 3.49 -2.68
N TYR A 8 5.17 3.50 -1.82
CA TYR A 8 6.01 2.36 -1.52
C TYR A 8 6.10 2.15 -0.02
N HIS A 9 5.61 1.01 0.45
CA HIS A 9 5.69 0.63 1.85
C HIS A 9 6.40 -0.70 1.97
N SER A 10 7.33 -0.85 2.92
CA SER A 10 8.03 -2.12 3.11
C SER A 10 7.06 -3.23 3.51
N CYS A 11 7.15 -4.36 2.82
CA CYS A 11 6.33 -5.52 3.08
C CYS A 11 6.80 -6.19 4.38
N PRO A 12 5.89 -6.48 5.34
CA PRO A 12 6.26 -7.08 6.61
C PRO A 12 6.79 -8.52 6.51
N ASN A 13 6.67 -9.15 5.34
CA ASN A 13 6.98 -10.57 5.15
C ASN A 13 8.37 -10.84 4.57
N ASP A 14 8.90 -9.96 3.72
CA ASP A 14 10.15 -10.21 2.99
C ASP A 14 11.03 -8.94 2.86
N ASP A 15 10.69 -7.88 3.59
CA ASP A 15 11.37 -6.56 3.59
C ASP A 15 11.44 -5.85 2.21
N GLU A 16 10.88 -6.44 1.15
CA GLU A 16 10.75 -5.80 -0.17
C GLU A 16 9.68 -4.71 -0.19
N ASP A 17 9.79 -3.77 -1.13
CA ASP A 17 8.82 -2.68 -1.30
C ASP A 17 7.49 -3.20 -1.87
N GLY A 18 6.42 -3.01 -1.10
CA GLY A 18 5.03 -3.14 -1.53
C GLY A 18 4.57 -1.89 -2.27
N ILE A 19 3.75 -2.10 -3.30
CA ILE A 19 3.26 -1.05 -4.20
C ILE A 19 1.82 -0.74 -3.83
N LEU A 20 1.51 0.54 -3.60
CA LEU A 20 0.16 0.98 -3.29
C LEU A 20 -0.82 0.56 -4.41
N LEU A 21 -1.92 -0.08 -4.02
CA LEU A 21 -3.03 -0.40 -4.90
C LEU A 21 -3.87 0.86 -5.13
N VAL A 22 -3.73 1.41 -6.32
CA VAL A 22 -4.54 2.54 -6.80
C VAL A 22 -5.15 2.15 -8.13
N ASP A 23 -6.45 2.32 -8.26
CA ASP A 23 -7.12 2.12 -9.54
C ASP A 23 -6.82 3.30 -10.47
N ILE A 24 -6.54 3.04 -11.74
CA ILE A 24 -6.10 4.10 -12.67
C ILE A 24 -7.24 5.05 -13.03
N ASP A 25 -8.48 4.60 -12.87
CA ASP A 25 -9.71 5.36 -13.12
C ASP A 25 -10.24 6.06 -11.85
N GLU A 26 -9.69 5.78 -10.66
CA GLU A 26 -10.09 6.42 -9.42
C GLU A 26 -9.03 7.39 -8.89
N ASP A 27 -9.47 8.59 -8.47
CA ASP A 27 -8.61 9.58 -7.82
C ASP A 27 -8.18 9.15 -6.41
N MET A 28 -8.80 8.10 -5.85
CA MET A 28 -8.55 7.60 -4.50
C MET A 28 -7.99 6.16 -4.53
N PRO A 29 -6.97 5.85 -3.72
CA PRO A 29 -6.43 4.50 -3.61
C PRO A 29 -7.42 3.54 -2.95
N GLU A 30 -7.26 2.24 -3.22
CA GLU A 30 -8.12 1.21 -2.62
C GLU A 30 -7.77 1.08 -1.13
N THR A 31 -8.81 1.17 -0.28
CA THR A 31 -8.70 1.00 1.17
C THR A 31 -9.50 -0.20 1.66
N ASP A 32 -9.03 -0.84 2.74
CA ASP A 32 -9.75 -1.95 3.38
C ASP A 32 -10.95 -1.45 4.24
N GLU A 33 -11.66 -2.35 4.92
CA GLU A 33 -12.88 -2.05 5.70
C GLU A 33 -12.64 -1.02 6.83
N ASN A 34 -11.38 -0.83 7.25
CA ASN A 34 -10.98 0.16 8.25
C ASN A 34 -10.55 1.52 7.65
N GLY A 35 -10.46 1.64 6.32
CA GLY A 35 -9.93 2.82 5.65
C GLY A 35 -8.41 2.80 5.44
N ASP A 36 -7.75 1.69 5.74
CA ASP A 36 -6.30 1.54 5.57
C ASP A 36 -5.92 1.36 4.11
N LEU A 37 -4.83 2.00 3.69
CA LEU A 37 -4.28 1.86 2.34
C LEU A 37 -3.79 0.43 2.10
N GLN A 38 -4.15 -0.15 0.97
CA GLN A 38 -3.70 -1.49 0.59
C GLN A 38 -2.49 -1.46 -0.34
N TYR A 39 -1.51 -2.31 -0.06
CA TYR A 39 -0.29 -2.46 -0.82
C TYR A 39 -0.14 -3.90 -1.31
N TYR A 40 0.34 -4.06 -2.54
CA TYR A 40 0.67 -5.36 -3.11
C TYR A 40 2.18 -5.57 -3.12
N CYS A 41 2.63 -6.66 -2.48
CA CYS A 41 4.02 -7.08 -2.52
C CYS A 41 4.25 -8.08 -3.66
N PRO A 42 5.06 -7.74 -4.69
CA PRO A 42 5.37 -8.66 -5.77
C PRO A 42 6.28 -9.82 -5.32
N GLY A 43 7.12 -9.65 -4.29
CA GLY A 43 7.95 -10.73 -3.76
C GLY A 43 7.13 -11.83 -3.08
N CYS A 44 6.15 -11.43 -2.27
CA CYS A 44 5.27 -12.35 -1.53
C CYS A 44 4.02 -12.78 -2.32
N HIS A 45 3.69 -12.09 -3.42
CA HIS A 45 2.40 -12.16 -4.09
C HIS A 45 1.19 -12.03 -3.14
N SER A 46 1.32 -11.16 -2.13
CA SER A 46 0.29 -10.93 -1.11
C SER A 46 0.00 -9.44 -0.96
N THR A 47 -1.24 -9.13 -0.60
CA THR A 47 -1.65 -7.77 -0.20
C THR A 47 -1.50 -7.59 1.31
N PHE A 48 -1.21 -6.37 1.73
CA PHE A 48 -1.16 -5.97 3.14
C PHE A 48 -1.63 -4.53 3.29
N SER A 49 -2.24 -4.20 4.42
CA SER A 49 -2.61 -2.83 4.77
C SER A 49 -1.44 -2.13 5.47
N SER A 50 -1.31 -0.83 5.24
CA SER A 50 -0.46 0.03 6.06
C SER A 50 -1.29 1.13 6.68
N ASP A 51 -1.22 1.20 8.00
CA ASP A 51 -1.79 2.25 8.84
C ASP A 51 -0.85 3.46 8.72
N ASP A 52 -1.12 4.36 7.77
CA ASP A 52 -0.40 5.64 7.64
C ASP A 52 -1.08 6.68 8.56
N ASP A 53 -1.18 6.36 9.84
CA ASP A 53 -1.70 7.25 10.90
C ASP A 53 -0.50 7.86 11.66
N ASP A 54 0.13 8.90 11.09
CA ASP A 54 1.03 9.84 11.82
C ASP A 54 0.77 11.31 11.44
#